data_AF-A0A4V0I2J2-F1
#
_entry.id   AF-A0A4V0I2J2-F1
#
_cell.length_a   1.000
_cell.length_b   1.000
_cell.length_c   1.000
_cell.angle_alpha   90.00
_cell.angle_beta   90.00
_cell.angle_gamma   90.00
#
_symmetry.space_group_name_H-M   'P 1'
#
loop_
_entity.id
_entity.type
_entity.pdbx_description
1 polymer ?
#
loop_
_entity_poly.entity_id
_entity_poly.type
_entity_poly.pdbx_seq_one_letter_code
_entity_poly.pdbx_strand_id
1 'polypeptide(L)'
;MPTESATPIRTTAPPPGVDHLRCWSSGTGYRNVYRHESNAGGVWYVAKVKYGGRLRVLAGSRSRSPRATAAAVVAWYRRRYGDRWPDALRWRKFNARKVWYSRKRGGFLAAVWLWGDRCEVRRLTRGGDVRPGAPPVVFQTRAEAVAACRAFAADRWGLFGPAALWRA
;
A
#
# COMPACT_ATOMS: atom_id res chain seq x y z
N MET A 1 -33.36 17.37 -3.50
CA MET A 1 -32.61 16.10 -3.52
C MET A 1 -32.17 15.85 -4.96
N PRO A 2 -30.92 16.11 -5.37
CA PRO A 2 -30.48 15.76 -6.71
C PRO A 2 -29.99 14.31 -6.74
N THR A 3 -30.60 13.52 -7.61
CA THR A 3 -30.27 12.13 -7.93
C THR A 3 -28.96 12.09 -8.72
N GLU A 4 -27.89 11.55 -8.13
CA GLU A 4 -26.61 11.31 -8.83
C GLU A 4 -26.78 10.16 -9.84
N SER A 5 -27.00 10.50 -11.10
CA SER A 5 -26.97 9.57 -12.21
C SER A 5 -25.56 9.02 -12.41
N ALA A 6 -25.37 7.72 -12.11
CA ALA A 6 -24.13 7.00 -12.39
C ALA A 6 -23.88 6.93 -13.91
N THR A 7 -22.96 7.77 -14.39
CA THR A 7 -22.52 7.73 -15.79
C THR A 7 -21.60 6.52 -15.99
N PRO A 8 -21.88 5.63 -16.96
CA PRO A 8 -20.97 4.53 -17.27
C PRO A 8 -19.69 5.09 -17.89
N ILE A 9 -18.54 4.82 -17.26
CA ILE A 9 -17.23 5.21 -17.75
C ILE A 9 -16.92 4.39 -19.00
N ARG A 10 -17.15 4.97 -20.19
CA ARG A 10 -16.61 4.48 -21.47
C ARG A 10 -15.10 4.76 -21.48
N THR A 11 -14.30 3.79 -21.07
CA THR A 11 -12.83 3.90 -21.10
C THR A 11 -12.27 3.22 -22.35
N THR A 12 -12.00 4.01 -23.40
CA THR A 12 -11.08 3.63 -24.48
C THR A 12 -9.65 3.96 -24.02
N ALA A 13 -8.77 2.95 -24.08
CA ALA A 13 -7.40 2.91 -23.53
C ALA A 13 -7.30 2.70 -22.00
N PRO A 14 -6.61 1.63 -21.54
CA PRO A 14 -6.31 1.46 -20.13
C PRO A 14 -5.45 2.64 -19.63
N PRO A 15 -5.65 3.11 -18.38
CA PRO A 15 -4.85 4.17 -17.80
C PRO A 15 -3.36 3.81 -17.86
N PRO A 16 -2.46 4.78 -18.11
CA PRO A 16 -1.03 4.52 -18.17
C PRO A 16 -0.54 3.80 -16.92
N GLY A 17 0.40 2.87 -17.09
CA GLY A 17 1.03 2.16 -15.98
C GLY A 17 0.45 0.79 -15.61
N VAL A 18 -0.54 0.26 -16.35
CA VAL A 18 -0.96 -1.15 -16.21
C VAL A 18 0.22 -2.13 -16.31
N ASP A 19 1.26 -1.78 -17.05
CA ASP A 19 2.44 -2.64 -17.20
C ASP A 19 3.28 -2.77 -15.91
N HIS A 20 3.16 -1.86 -14.94
CA HIS A 20 3.73 -2.06 -13.60
C HIS A 20 3.08 -3.24 -12.84
N LEU A 21 1.90 -3.68 -13.26
CA LEU A 21 1.23 -4.85 -12.71
C LEU A 21 1.62 -6.14 -13.44
N ARG A 22 2.40 -6.10 -14.53
CA ARG A 22 2.82 -7.33 -15.23
C ARG A 22 3.53 -8.30 -14.29
N CYS A 23 3.17 -9.56 -14.39
CA CYS A 23 3.73 -10.63 -13.57
C CYS A 23 3.64 -11.97 -14.30
N TRP A 24 4.78 -12.40 -14.85
CA TRP A 24 4.91 -13.64 -15.61
C TRP A 24 4.54 -14.89 -14.81
N SER A 25 4.77 -14.88 -13.50
CA SER A 25 4.42 -16.00 -12.62
C SER A 25 2.94 -16.05 -12.21
N SER A 26 2.10 -15.12 -12.67
CA SER A 26 0.66 -15.14 -12.38
C SER A 26 -0.12 -15.71 -13.55
N GLY A 27 -1.07 -16.63 -13.29
CA GLY A 27 -1.91 -17.23 -14.32
C GLY A 27 -2.82 -16.25 -15.09
N THR A 28 -2.87 -14.99 -14.68
CA THR A 28 -3.60 -13.90 -15.37
C THR A 28 -2.66 -12.94 -16.10
N GLY A 29 -1.34 -13.06 -15.92
CA GLY A 29 -0.32 -12.13 -16.41
C GLY A 29 -0.21 -10.81 -15.64
N TYR A 30 -1.05 -10.59 -14.62
CA TYR A 30 -1.10 -9.36 -13.83
C TYR A 30 -1.23 -9.61 -12.31
N ARG A 31 -0.52 -8.80 -11.53
CA ARG A 31 -0.66 -8.74 -10.07
C ARG A 31 -2.05 -8.26 -9.69
N ASN A 32 -2.58 -8.79 -8.59
CA ASN A 32 -3.87 -8.38 -8.01
C ASN A 32 -5.10 -8.67 -8.91
N VAL A 33 -4.92 -9.44 -9.98
CA VAL A 33 -5.97 -9.88 -10.91
C VAL A 33 -6.17 -11.38 -10.74
N TYR A 34 -7.41 -11.79 -10.46
CA TYR A 34 -7.78 -13.16 -10.13
C TYR A 34 -8.76 -13.70 -11.14
N ARG A 35 -8.50 -14.90 -11.64
CA ARG A 35 -9.40 -15.63 -12.54
C ARG A 35 -10.52 -16.27 -11.73
N HIS A 36 -11.73 -16.20 -12.27
CA HIS A 36 -12.94 -16.84 -11.76
C HIS A 36 -13.62 -17.54 -12.93
N GLU A 37 -13.93 -18.82 -12.75
CA GLU A 37 -14.76 -19.57 -13.68
C GLU A 37 -16.18 -19.63 -13.14
N SER A 38 -17.18 -19.46 -14.01
CA SER A 38 -18.56 -19.78 -13.67
C SER A 38 -18.85 -21.24 -14.04
N ASN A 39 -19.81 -21.84 -13.33
CA ASN A 39 -20.30 -23.20 -13.62
C ASN A 39 -20.87 -23.32 -15.05
N ALA A 40 -21.27 -22.20 -15.66
CA ALA A 40 -21.71 -22.11 -17.06
C ALA A 40 -20.57 -21.90 -18.07
N GLY A 41 -19.30 -22.15 -17.70
CA GLY A 41 -18.14 -22.10 -18.62
C GLY A 41 -17.58 -20.70 -18.92
N GLY A 42 -18.00 -19.66 -18.18
CA GLY A 42 -17.54 -18.30 -18.39
C GLY A 42 -16.31 -17.94 -17.54
N VAL A 43 -15.23 -17.49 -18.19
CA VAL A 43 -14.04 -16.96 -17.48
C VAL A 43 -14.20 -15.46 -17.26
N TRP A 44 -14.06 -15.04 -16.01
CA TRP A 44 -14.05 -13.64 -15.59
C TRP A 44 -12.81 -13.35 -14.75
N TYR A 45 -12.42 -12.09 -14.73
CA TYR A 45 -11.32 -11.59 -13.92
C TYR A 45 -11.86 -10.58 -12.92
N VAL A 46 -11.37 -10.64 -11.69
CA VAL A 46 -11.70 -9.66 -10.64
C VAL A 46 -10.42 -9.11 -10.02
N ALA A 47 -10.45 -7.83 -9.67
CA ALA A 47 -9.34 -7.21 -8.99
C ALA A 47 -9.52 -7.38 -7.48
N LYS A 48 -8.46 -7.81 -6.79
CA LYS A 48 -8.43 -7.83 -5.33
C LYS A 48 -7.17 -7.16 -4.81
N VAL A 49 -7.32 -6.29 -3.82
CA VAL A 49 -6.21 -5.60 -3.16
C VAL A 49 -6.20 -5.93 -1.68
N LYS A 50 -5.01 -6.17 -1.11
CA LYS A 50 -4.87 -6.34 0.34
C LYS A 50 -4.86 -4.95 0.97
N TYR A 51 -5.83 -4.66 1.82
CA TYR A 51 -5.96 -3.36 2.48
C TYR A 51 -6.61 -3.53 3.86
N GLY A 52 -6.04 -2.87 4.88
CA GLY A 52 -6.48 -3.02 6.27
C GLY A 52 -6.39 -4.47 6.75
N GLY A 53 -5.29 -5.15 6.44
CA GLY A 53 -5.05 -6.56 6.80
C GLY A 53 -5.84 -7.58 5.97
N ARG A 54 -6.91 -7.19 5.27
CA ARG A 54 -7.82 -8.08 4.54
C ARG A 54 -7.66 -7.96 3.02
N LEU A 55 -7.86 -9.07 2.30
CA LEU A 55 -7.95 -9.05 0.85
C LEU A 55 -9.39 -8.64 0.46
N ARG A 56 -9.54 -7.55 -0.29
CA ARG A 56 -10.85 -7.00 -0.67
C ARG A 56 -11.01 -6.97 -2.19
N VAL A 57 -12.20 -7.34 -2.67
CA VAL A 57 -12.57 -7.20 -4.08
C VAL A 57 -12.82 -5.72 -4.38
N LEU A 58 -12.32 -5.22 -5.51
CA LEU A 58 -12.65 -3.89 -5.98
C LEU A 58 -14.02 -3.93 -6.68
N ALA A 59 -14.97 -3.13 -6.19
CA ALA A 59 -16.28 -2.98 -6.80
C ALA A 59 -16.14 -2.54 -8.27
N GLY A 60 -16.95 -3.11 -9.16
CA GLY A 60 -16.92 -2.80 -10.60
C GLY A 60 -15.71 -3.35 -11.37
N SER A 61 -14.80 -4.10 -10.74
CA SER A 61 -13.58 -4.60 -11.42
C SER A 61 -13.76 -5.87 -12.27
N ARG A 62 -14.95 -6.47 -12.23
CA ARG A 62 -15.25 -7.72 -12.93
C ARG A 62 -15.22 -7.48 -14.45
N SER A 63 -14.37 -8.19 -15.17
CA SER A 63 -14.24 -8.07 -16.62
C SER A 63 -13.85 -9.39 -17.27
N ARG A 64 -14.11 -9.54 -18.57
CA ARG A 64 -13.55 -10.63 -19.40
C ARG A 64 -12.08 -10.39 -19.78
N SER A 65 -11.56 -9.17 -19.57
CA SER A 65 -10.18 -8.83 -19.91
C SER A 65 -9.33 -8.67 -18.63
N PRO A 66 -8.25 -9.45 -18.47
CA PRO A 66 -7.37 -9.31 -17.32
C PRO A 66 -6.66 -7.95 -17.32
N ARG A 67 -6.39 -7.37 -18.49
CA ARG A 67 -5.81 -6.03 -18.63
C ARG A 67 -6.80 -4.94 -18.17
N ALA A 68 -8.08 -5.07 -18.51
CA ALA A 68 -9.11 -4.15 -18.02
C ALA A 68 -9.31 -4.26 -16.51
N THR A 69 -9.26 -5.47 -15.94
CA THR A 69 -9.28 -5.66 -14.49
C THR A 69 -8.03 -5.08 -13.82
N ALA A 70 -6.85 -5.18 -14.46
CA ALA A 70 -5.63 -4.53 -13.98
C ALA A 70 -5.74 -3.00 -13.97
N ALA A 71 -6.44 -2.39 -14.93
CA ALA A 71 -6.73 -0.96 -14.93
C ALA A 71 -7.50 -0.51 -13.68
N ALA A 72 -8.44 -1.33 -13.19
CA ALA A 72 -9.15 -1.03 -11.93
C ALA A 72 -8.21 -1.03 -10.71
N VAL A 73 -7.18 -1.88 -10.70
CA VAL A 73 -6.13 -1.86 -9.68
C VAL A 73 -5.32 -0.57 -9.75
N VAL A 74 -4.88 -0.16 -10.96
CA VAL A 74 -4.15 1.10 -11.15
C VAL A 74 -4.98 2.29 -10.68
N ALA A 75 -6.27 2.35 -11.05
CA ALA A 75 -7.18 3.41 -10.64
C ALA A 75 -7.33 3.49 -9.11
N TRP A 76 -7.41 2.34 -8.43
CA TRP A 76 -7.46 2.29 -6.97
C TRP A 76 -6.16 2.80 -6.33
N TYR A 77 -5.01 2.35 -6.83
CA TYR A 77 -3.69 2.75 -6.35
C TYR A 77 -3.44 4.25 -6.58
N ARG A 78 -3.72 4.77 -7.77
CA ARG A 78 -3.61 6.20 -8.10
C ARG A 78 -4.48 7.09 -7.23
N ARG A 79 -5.76 6.73 -7.05
CA ARG A 79 -6.68 7.47 -6.19
C ARG A 79 -6.16 7.61 -4.75
N ARG A 80 -5.40 6.61 -4.28
CA ARG A 80 -4.94 6.54 -2.90
C ARG A 80 -3.53 7.10 -2.68
N TYR A 81 -2.68 6.99 -3.69
CA TYR A 81 -1.24 7.18 -3.57
C TYR A 81 -0.66 8.20 -4.56
N GLY A 82 -1.52 8.84 -5.37
CA GLY A 82 -1.13 9.80 -6.39
C GLY A 82 -0.13 9.21 -7.38
N ASP A 83 0.87 9.99 -7.76
CA ASP A 83 1.89 9.59 -8.74
C ASP A 83 2.90 8.58 -8.17
N ARG A 84 3.03 8.49 -6.85
CA ARG A 84 3.90 7.51 -6.16
C ARG A 84 3.29 6.12 -6.03
N TRP A 85 2.17 5.86 -6.69
CA TRP A 85 1.51 4.57 -6.63
C TRP A 85 2.35 3.37 -7.11
N PRO A 86 3.29 3.48 -8.08
CA PRO A 86 4.14 2.35 -8.47
C PRO A 86 5.10 1.95 -7.34
N ASP A 87 5.59 2.93 -6.58
CA ASP A 87 6.41 2.69 -5.39
C ASP A 87 5.60 1.92 -4.35
N ALA A 88 4.39 2.40 -4.00
CA ALA A 88 3.50 1.70 -3.07
C ALA A 88 3.27 0.24 -3.49
N LEU A 89 3.09 -0.02 -4.79
CA LEU A 89 2.93 -1.37 -5.34
C LEU A 89 4.20 -2.22 -5.20
N ARG A 90 5.39 -1.66 -5.46
CA ARG A 90 6.70 -2.34 -5.36
C ARG A 90 7.00 -2.72 -3.92
N TRP A 91 6.76 -1.79 -3.00
CA TRP A 91 7.21 -1.89 -1.63
C TRP A 91 6.21 -2.56 -0.69
N ARG A 92 5.01 -2.90 -1.17
CA ARG A 92 3.95 -3.59 -0.39
C ARG A 92 4.36 -4.90 0.30
N LYS A 93 5.40 -5.57 -0.21
CA LYS A 93 5.87 -6.85 0.33
C LYS A 93 6.84 -6.68 1.50
N PHE A 94 7.40 -5.48 1.68
CA PHE A 94 8.30 -5.20 2.78
C PHE A 94 7.50 -5.06 4.07
N ASN A 95 8.09 -5.49 5.18
CA ASN A 95 7.47 -5.30 6.48
C ASN A 95 7.30 -3.79 6.70
N ALA A 96 6.07 -3.36 7.01
CA ALA A 96 5.76 -1.93 7.17
C ALA A 96 6.58 -1.27 8.29
N ARG A 97 7.14 -2.07 9.19
CA ARG A 97 8.09 -1.68 10.23
C ARG A 97 9.17 -2.75 10.43
N LYS A 98 10.33 -2.32 10.91
CA LYS A 98 11.39 -3.17 11.44
C LYS A 98 11.80 -2.61 12.78
N VAL A 99 11.89 -3.47 13.78
CA VAL A 99 12.44 -3.16 15.10
C VAL A 99 13.58 -4.14 15.34
N TRP A 100 14.74 -3.63 15.76
CA TRP A 100 15.93 -4.45 15.98
C TRP A 100 16.74 -3.90 17.15
N TYR A 101 17.47 -4.77 17.85
CA TYR A 101 18.39 -4.36 18.91
C TYR A 101 19.73 -3.93 18.31
N SER A 102 20.29 -2.82 18.78
CA SER A 102 21.60 -2.31 18.39
C SER A 102 22.54 -2.33 19.58
N ARG A 103 23.51 -3.26 19.58
CA ARG A 103 24.56 -3.32 20.61
C ARG A 103 25.36 -2.02 20.71
N LYS A 104 25.72 -1.44 19.56
CA LYS A 104 26.45 -0.15 19.48
C LYS A 104 25.72 0.99 20.20
N ARG A 105 24.39 0.97 20.24
CA ARG A 105 23.57 2.03 20.85
C ARG A 105 22.91 1.62 22.16
N GLY A 106 23.15 0.40 22.64
CA GLY A 106 22.60 -0.10 23.90
C GLY A 106 21.08 -0.22 23.95
N GLY A 107 20.38 -0.40 22.83
CA GLY A 107 18.92 -0.45 22.85
C GLY A 107 18.26 -0.79 21.50
N PHE A 108 16.94 -0.73 21.46
CA PHE A 108 16.14 -0.99 20.28
C PHE A 108 16.08 0.22 19.35
N LEU A 109 16.19 -0.04 18.05
CA LEU A 109 15.96 0.93 16.99
C LEU A 109 14.72 0.49 16.20
N ALA A 110 14.07 1.48 15.59
CA ALA A 110 12.89 1.27 14.78
C ALA A 110 13.03 1.97 13.43
N ALA A 111 12.45 1.35 12.40
CA ALA A 111 12.27 1.96 11.09
C ALA A 111 10.89 1.59 10.55
N VAL A 112 10.30 2.51 9.81
CA VAL A 112 9.07 2.29 9.05
C VAL A 112 9.38 2.42 7.57
N TRP A 113 8.68 1.67 6.73
CA TRP A 113 8.75 1.84 5.29
C TRP A 113 7.64 2.80 4.88
N LEU A 114 8.01 4.02 4.53
CA LEU A 114 7.09 5.04 4.02
C LEU A 114 7.20 5.07 2.51
N TRP A 115 6.14 4.69 1.80
CA TRP A 115 6.16 4.64 0.33
C TRP A 115 7.28 3.75 -0.25
N GLY A 116 7.86 2.89 0.58
CA GLY A 116 9.03 2.09 0.22
C GLY A 116 10.38 2.59 0.66
N ASP A 117 10.44 3.84 1.07
CA ASP A 117 11.65 4.43 1.62
C ASP A 117 11.76 4.01 3.09
N ARG A 118 12.93 3.47 3.47
CA ARG A 118 13.19 3.12 4.86
C ARG A 118 13.45 4.41 5.64
N CYS A 119 12.54 4.75 6.53
CA CYS A 119 12.66 5.88 7.44
C CYS A 119 12.94 5.37 8.85
N GLU A 120 14.12 5.66 9.39
CA GLU A 120 14.39 5.40 10.81
C GLU A 120 13.52 6.30 11.68
N VAL A 121 12.92 5.72 12.72
CA VAL A 121 12.11 6.46 13.68
C VAL A 121 13.04 7.40 14.43
N ARG A 122 12.93 8.68 14.11
CA ARG A 122 13.66 9.78 14.73
C ARG A 122 12.69 10.56 15.62
N ARG A 123 13.24 11.25 16.63
CA ARG A 123 12.44 12.06 17.55
C ARG A 123 11.83 13.18 16.69
N LEU A 124 10.52 13.15 16.53
CA LEU A 124 9.79 14.26 15.92
C LEU A 124 9.98 15.45 16.86
N THR A 125 10.45 16.57 16.34
CA THR A 125 10.42 17.82 17.10
C THR A 125 8.96 18.23 17.31
N ARG A 126 8.65 19.03 18.34
CA ARG A 126 7.33 19.70 18.44
C ARG A 126 7.14 20.48 17.14
N GLY A 127 6.30 19.97 16.23
CA GLY A 127 6.19 20.46 14.84
C GLY A 127 6.32 19.39 13.75
N GLY A 128 6.60 18.12 14.09
CA GLY A 128 6.52 17.00 13.15
C GLY A 128 7.70 16.85 12.18
N ASP A 129 8.71 17.73 12.28
CA ASP A 129 9.87 17.69 11.40
C ASP A 129 11.04 16.87 11.96
N VAL A 130 11.56 16.03 11.08
CA VAL A 130 12.78 15.24 11.27
C VAL A 130 13.93 16.10 10.78
N ARG A 131 14.77 16.62 11.69
CA ARG A 131 16.00 17.30 11.29
C ARG A 131 16.88 16.35 10.44
N PRO A 132 17.36 16.78 9.27
CA PRO A 132 18.39 16.06 8.54
C PRO A 132 19.59 15.80 9.47
N GLY A 133 20.13 14.58 9.46
CA GLY A 133 21.25 14.19 10.32
C GLY A 133 20.92 13.86 11.79
N ALA A 134 19.68 14.02 12.27
CA ALA A 134 19.34 13.67 13.65
C ALA A 134 19.57 12.16 13.92
N PRO A 135 20.18 11.80 15.06
CA PRO A 135 20.38 10.39 15.41
C PRO A 135 19.03 9.67 15.59
N PRO A 136 18.92 8.39 15.22
CA PRO A 136 17.73 7.58 15.48
C PRO A 136 17.47 7.47 16.98
N VAL A 137 16.17 7.40 17.34
CA VAL A 137 15.75 7.20 18.73
C VAL A 137 16.12 5.79 19.15
N VAL A 138 16.75 5.69 20.31
CA VAL A 138 17.01 4.43 20.99
C VAL A 138 15.89 4.19 22.00
N PHE A 139 15.18 3.10 21.84
CA PHE A 139 14.12 2.64 22.74
C PHE A 139 14.70 1.61 23.71
N GLN A 140 14.26 1.64 24.96
CA GLN A 140 14.73 0.66 25.96
C GLN A 140 14.07 -0.68 25.73
N THR A 141 12.81 -0.68 25.29
CA THR A 141 12.05 -1.90 25.04
C THR A 141 11.61 -2.04 23.59
N ARG A 142 11.40 -3.29 23.16
CA ARG A 142 10.80 -3.58 21.84
C ARG A 142 9.38 -3.02 21.75
N ALA A 143 8.64 -2.99 22.85
CA ALA A 143 7.27 -2.49 22.90
C ALA A 143 7.20 -0.98 22.63
N GLU A 144 8.07 -0.20 23.27
CA GLU A 144 8.23 1.24 23.00
C GLU A 144 8.55 1.52 21.54
N ALA A 145 9.50 0.78 20.96
CA ALA A 145 9.88 0.91 19.56
C ALA A 145 8.70 0.65 18.61
N VAL A 146 7.85 -0.34 18.93
CA VAL A 146 6.63 -0.64 18.15
C VAL A 146 5.57 0.47 18.31
N ALA A 147 5.36 0.97 19.54
CA ALA A 147 4.44 2.07 19.80
C ALA A 147 4.88 3.35 19.05
N ALA A 148 6.19 3.63 19.05
CA ALA A 148 6.76 4.76 18.34
C ALA A 148 6.60 4.65 16.81
N CYS A 149 6.73 3.45 16.22
CA CYS A 149 6.40 3.25 14.81
C CYS A 149 4.95 3.65 14.50
N ARG A 150 4.00 3.29 15.38
CA ARG A 150 2.57 3.61 15.22
C ARG A 150 2.34 5.12 15.32
N ALA A 151 2.89 5.76 16.35
CA ALA A 151 2.80 7.20 16.54
C ALA A 151 3.45 7.97 15.38
N PHE A 152 4.65 7.57 14.95
CA PHE A 152 5.37 8.20 13.84
C PHE A 152 4.59 8.12 12.52
N ALA A 153 3.97 6.97 12.23
CA ALA A 153 3.14 6.84 11.04
C ALA A 153 1.84 7.66 11.12
N ALA A 154 1.22 7.75 12.31
CA ALA A 154 0.02 8.55 12.54
C ALA A 154 0.30 10.05 12.46
N ASP A 155 1.40 10.53 13.06
CA ASP A 155 1.79 11.94 13.06
C ASP A 155 2.15 12.44 11.65
N ARG A 156 2.94 11.65 10.92
CA ARG A 156 3.41 12.05 9.58
C ARG A 156 2.31 12.00 8.50
N TRP A 157 1.21 11.25 8.72
CA TRP A 157 0.23 10.95 7.66
C TRP A 157 -1.24 10.98 8.10
N GLY A 158 -1.53 11.43 9.32
CA GLY A 158 -2.88 11.52 9.87
C GLY A 158 -3.69 10.24 9.71
N LEU A 159 -4.90 10.36 9.16
CA LEU A 159 -5.83 9.25 8.88
C LEU A 159 -5.27 8.15 7.95
N PHE A 160 -4.16 8.40 7.25
CA PHE A 160 -3.50 7.42 6.37
C PHE A 160 -2.36 6.64 7.06
N GLY A 161 -1.92 7.04 8.26
CA GLY A 161 -0.88 6.36 9.03
C GLY A 161 -1.11 4.85 9.25
N PRO A 162 -2.34 4.41 9.59
CA PRO A 162 -2.67 2.99 9.70
C PRO A 162 -2.60 2.24 8.35
N ALA A 163 -2.84 2.93 7.23
CA ALA A 163 -2.69 2.37 5.89
C ALA A 163 -1.22 2.27 5.44
N ALA A 164 -0.36 3.17 5.92
CA ALA A 164 1.09 3.09 5.73
C ALA A 164 1.71 1.95 6.55
N LEU A 165 1.16 1.65 7.73
CA LEU A 165 1.54 0.51 8.57
C LEU A 165 0.74 -0.76 8.22
N TRP A 166 0.93 -1.28 7.02
CA TRP A 166 0.02 -2.26 6.39
C TRP A 166 -0.10 -3.66 7.05
N ARG A 167 0.51 -3.88 8.23
CA ARG A 167 0.50 -5.18 8.95
C ARG A 167 0.50 -5.03 10.49
N ALA A 168 0.05 -3.90 11.04
CA ALA A 168 -0.04 -3.78 12.50
C ALA A 168 -1.16 -4.62 13.10
#